data_AF-A0A7N9CD99-F1
#
_entry.id   AF-A0A7N9CD99-F1
#
_cell.length_a   1.000
_cell.length_b   1.000
_cell.length_c   1.000
_cell.angle_alpha   90.00
_cell.angle_beta   90.00
_cell.angle_gamma   90.00
#
_symmetry.space_group_name_H-M   'P 1'
#
loop_
_entity.id
_entity.type
_entity.pdbx_description
1 polymer ?
#
loop_
_entity_poly.entity_id
_entity_poly.type
_entity_poly.pdbx_seq_one_letter_code
_entity_poly.pdbx_strand_id
1 'polypeptide(L)'
;MGHAGLPEQHKRKTLLSTDHAFPYIKTRIRVCHREETVLTPVEVAIEDMQKKTRELAFATEQDPPDAKMLQMVLQGSVGPTVNQGPLEVAQVFLAEIPEDPKLFRHHNKLRLCFKDFCKKCEDALRKNKALIGPDQKEYHRELERNYCRLREALQPLLTQRLPQLLAPTPPGLRNSLNRASFRKADL
;
A
#
# COMPACT_ATOMS: atom_id res chain seq x y z
N MET A 1 -0.91 3.48 26.56
CA MET A 1 -2.31 3.41 26.08
C MET A 1 -2.62 4.75 25.46
N GLY A 2 -2.43 4.92 24.15
CA GLY A 2 -2.54 6.23 23.51
C GLY A 2 -2.14 6.22 22.05
N HIS A 3 -2.55 5.19 21.31
CA HIS A 3 -2.64 5.34 19.86
C HIS A 3 -4.02 5.93 19.61
N ALA A 4 -4.06 7.14 19.05
CA ALA A 4 -5.27 7.69 18.45
C ALA A 4 -5.80 6.68 17.42
N GLY A 5 -7.12 6.60 17.24
CA GLY A 5 -7.70 5.64 16.29
C GLY A 5 -7.15 5.85 14.86
N LEU A 6 -7.31 4.85 13.99
CA LEU A 6 -6.89 4.92 12.58
C LEU A 6 -7.15 6.29 11.89
N PRO A 7 -8.33 6.93 12.01
CA PRO A 7 -8.60 8.21 11.34
C PRO A 7 -7.83 9.41 11.92
N GLU A 8 -7.24 9.29 13.11
CA GLU A 8 -6.50 10.36 13.79
C GLU A 8 -4.98 10.14 13.72
N GLN A 9 -4.55 8.97 13.23
CA GLN A 9 -3.15 8.56 13.26
C GLN A 9 -2.33 9.31 12.20
N HIS A 10 -1.57 10.31 12.63
CA HIS A 10 -0.59 11.01 11.79
C HIS A 10 0.82 10.47 12.02
N LYS A 11 1.72 10.64 11.04
CA LYS A 11 3.12 10.25 11.17
C LYS A 11 4.04 11.37 10.72
N ARG A 12 4.92 11.84 11.62
CA ARG A 12 5.99 12.78 11.28
C ARG A 12 7.27 12.03 10.96
N LYS A 13 7.80 12.25 9.77
CA LYS A 13 9.13 11.79 9.35
C LYS A 13 10.11 12.95 9.48
N THR A 14 11.24 12.70 10.10
CA THR A 14 12.33 13.68 10.26
C THR A 14 13.57 13.14 9.56
N LEU A 15 14.03 13.85 8.52
CA LEU A 15 15.28 13.57 7.83
C LEU A 15 16.38 14.42 8.46
N LEU A 16 17.48 13.79 8.88
CA LEU A 16 18.64 14.47 9.44
C LEU A 16 19.83 14.30 8.52
N SER A 17 20.44 15.41 8.09
CA SER A 17 21.70 15.39 7.33
C SER A 17 22.86 15.71 8.27
N THR A 18 23.95 14.98 8.13
CA THR A 18 25.16 15.13 8.93
C THR A 18 26.26 15.85 8.15
N ASP A 19 27.17 16.52 8.86
CA ASP A 19 28.31 17.26 8.24
C ASP A 19 29.22 16.36 7.39
N HIS A 20 29.27 15.06 7.69
CA HIS A 20 30.03 14.03 6.99
C HIS A 20 29.20 12.75 6.83
N ALA A 21 29.58 11.89 5.88
CA ALA A 21 28.92 10.60 5.64
C ALA A 21 29.52 9.47 6.49
N PHE A 22 28.74 8.42 6.72
CA PHE A 22 29.25 7.15 7.27
C PHE A 22 29.78 6.25 6.13
N PRO A 23 30.79 5.41 6.39
CA PRO A 23 31.57 5.30 7.64
C PRO A 23 32.51 6.50 7.85
N TYR A 24 32.78 6.88 9.11
CA TYR A 24 33.65 8.00 9.47
C TYR A 24 34.56 7.66 10.66
N ILE A 25 35.68 8.37 10.79
CA ILE A 25 36.68 8.13 11.85
C ILE A 25 36.14 8.38 13.26
N LYS A 26 35.16 9.28 13.41
CA LYS A 26 34.46 9.53 14.68
C LYS A 26 33.17 8.70 14.73
N THR A 27 32.83 8.20 15.91
CA THR A 27 31.59 7.46 16.18
C THR A 27 30.33 8.34 16.19
N ARG A 28 30.49 9.66 16.12
CA ARG A 28 29.41 10.66 16.04
C ARG A 28 29.76 11.74 15.04
N ILE A 29 28.75 12.17 14.29
CA ILE A 29 28.84 13.28 13.33
C ILE A 29 27.72 14.26 13.68
N ARG A 30 28.02 15.55 13.65
CA ARG A 30 27.03 16.60 13.93
C ARG A 30 25.96 16.60 12.84
N VAL A 31 24.71 16.78 13.25
CA VAL A 31 23.60 17.09 12.34
C VAL A 31 23.70 18.56 11.91
N CYS A 32 23.71 18.78 10.61
CA CYS A 32 23.80 20.11 9.99
C CYS A 32 22.49 20.57 9.38
N HIS A 33 21.58 19.64 9.05
CA HIS A 33 20.26 19.96 8.51
C HIS A 33 19.18 19.01 9.04
N ARG A 34 17.95 19.54 9.15
CA ARG A 34 16.75 18.80 9.57
C ARG A 34 15.58 19.20 8.68
N GLU A 35 14.96 18.21 8.07
CA GLU A 35 13.73 18.35 7.28
C GLU A 35 12.62 17.51 7.90
N GLU A 36 11.37 18.00 7.86
CA GLU A 36 10.21 17.29 8.41
C GLU A 36 9.07 17.18 7.40
N THR A 37 8.46 16.00 7.34
CA THR A 37 7.26 15.74 6.56
C THR A 37 6.22 15.08 7.45
N VAL A 38 5.01 15.63 7.48
CA VAL A 38 3.88 15.04 8.22
C VAL A 38 2.96 14.35 7.21
N LEU A 39 2.73 13.06 7.44
CA LEU A 39 1.79 12.24 6.70
C LEU A 39 0.41 12.32 7.34
N THR A 40 -0.60 12.50 6.48
CA THR A 40 -2.01 12.38 6.83
C THR A 40 -2.38 10.92 7.15
N PRO A 41 -3.52 10.66 7.81
CA PRO A 41 -3.88 9.31 8.23
C PRO A 41 -4.02 8.30 7.08
N VAL A 42 -4.57 8.73 5.95
CA VAL A 42 -4.65 7.88 4.75
C VAL A 42 -3.27 7.59 4.17
N GLU A 43 -2.32 8.52 4.25
CA GLU A 43 -0.93 8.28 3.81
C GLU A 43 -0.21 7.30 4.73
N VAL A 44 -0.45 7.37 6.04
CA VAL A 44 0.04 6.38 7.00
C VAL A 44 -0.49 4.99 6.65
N ALA A 45 -1.80 4.86 6.44
CA ALA A 45 -2.43 3.61 6.03
C ALA A 45 -1.85 3.04 4.72
N ILE A 46 -1.57 3.91 3.73
CA ILE A 46 -0.93 3.51 2.48
C ILE A 46 0.47 2.95 2.74
N GLU A 47 1.30 3.63 3.53
CA GLU A 47 2.64 3.14 3.85
C GLU A 47 2.63 1.80 4.55
N ASP A 48 1.73 1.64 5.52
CA ASP A 48 1.61 0.42 6.31
C ASP A 48 1.13 -0.75 5.45
N MET A 49 0.13 -0.54 4.59
CA MET A 49 -0.34 -1.57 3.66
C MET A 49 0.73 -1.94 2.63
N GLN A 50 1.47 -0.97 2.10
CA GLN A 50 2.57 -1.23 1.17
C GLN A 50 3.72 -1.97 1.85
N LYS A 51 4.05 -1.62 3.10
CA LYS A 51 5.08 -2.31 3.89
C LYS A 51 4.69 -3.77 4.11
N LYS A 52 3.47 -4.01 4.59
CA LYS A 52 2.95 -5.37 4.81
C LYS A 52 2.93 -6.20 3.51
N THR A 53 2.54 -5.58 2.40
CA THR A 53 2.55 -6.25 1.08
C THR A 53 3.97 -6.63 0.64
N ARG A 54 4.96 -5.76 0.85
CA ARG A 54 6.38 -6.06 0.54
C ARG A 54 6.94 -7.15 1.44
N GLU A 55 6.65 -7.12 2.74
CA GLU A 55 7.07 -8.17 3.69
C GLU A 55 6.52 -9.54 3.28
N LEU A 56 5.25 -9.59 2.88
CA LEU A 56 4.60 -10.82 2.42
C LEU A 56 5.19 -11.31 1.09
N ALA A 57 5.42 -10.41 0.14
CA ALA A 57 6.06 -10.73 -1.13
C ALA A 57 7.47 -11.30 -0.92
N PHE A 58 8.28 -10.62 -0.08
CA PHE A 58 9.63 -11.08 0.27
C PHE A 58 9.62 -12.49 0.87
N ALA A 59 8.77 -12.74 1.87
CA ALA A 59 8.67 -14.05 2.50
C ALA A 59 8.18 -15.16 1.54
N THR A 60 7.40 -14.79 0.51
CA THR A 60 6.88 -15.72 -0.50
C THR A 60 7.94 -16.08 -1.55
N GLU A 61 8.74 -15.09 -1.95
CA GLU A 61 9.71 -15.16 -3.05
C GLU A 61 11.11 -15.62 -2.59
N GLN A 62 11.32 -15.78 -1.27
CA GLN A 62 12.60 -16.21 -0.70
C GLN A 62 13.05 -17.60 -1.19
N ASP A 63 14.34 -17.69 -1.51
CA ASP A 63 15.03 -18.92 -1.96
C ASP A 63 16.41 -19.04 -1.26
N PRO A 64 16.69 -20.12 -0.49
CA PRO A 64 15.79 -21.23 -0.18
C PRO A 64 14.56 -20.78 0.65
N PRO A 65 13.40 -21.46 0.53
CA PRO A 65 12.19 -21.07 1.23
C PRO A 65 12.31 -21.12 2.75
N ASP A 66 11.80 -20.11 3.45
CA ASP A 66 11.62 -20.10 4.91
C ASP A 66 10.13 -20.22 5.25
N ALA A 67 9.68 -21.47 5.49
CA ALA A 67 8.28 -21.76 5.77
C ALA A 67 7.78 -21.08 7.07
N LYS A 68 8.64 -20.94 8.08
CA LYS A 68 8.23 -20.34 9.37
C LYS A 68 8.03 -18.84 9.21
N MET A 69 8.96 -18.16 8.53
CA MET A 69 8.83 -16.74 8.21
C MET A 69 7.58 -16.48 7.36
N LEU A 70 7.38 -17.27 6.29
CA LEU A 70 6.19 -17.16 5.44
C LEU A 70 4.90 -17.33 6.24
N GLN A 71 4.82 -18.37 7.08
CA GLN A 71 3.62 -18.65 7.88
C GLN A 71 3.33 -17.54 8.89
N MET A 72 4.36 -17.00 9.54
CA MET A 72 4.23 -15.88 10.48
C MET A 72 3.68 -14.62 9.80
N VAL A 73 4.28 -14.23 8.66
CA VAL A 73 3.86 -13.01 7.93
C VAL A 73 2.47 -13.20 7.32
N LEU A 74 2.18 -14.38 6.76
CA LEU A 74 0.88 -14.70 6.17
C LEU A 74 -0.24 -14.70 7.23
N GLN A 75 -0.03 -15.36 8.37
CA GLN A 75 -1.02 -15.39 9.45
C GLN A 75 -1.31 -13.99 10.00
N GLY A 76 -0.27 -13.18 10.25
CA GLY A 76 -0.44 -11.78 10.66
C GLY A 76 -1.04 -10.86 9.59
N SER A 77 -1.14 -11.34 8.34
CA SER A 77 -1.78 -10.65 7.23
C SER A 77 -3.25 -11.00 7.10
N VAL A 78 -3.61 -12.29 7.11
CA VAL A 78 -4.99 -12.75 6.84
C VAL A 78 -5.83 -12.99 8.09
N GLY A 79 -5.22 -13.17 9.25
CA GLY A 79 -5.93 -13.44 10.51
C GLY A 79 -5.24 -12.86 11.74
N PRO A 80 -4.97 -11.54 11.80
CA PRO A 80 -4.44 -10.92 13.02
C PRO A 80 -5.42 -11.08 14.18
N THR A 81 -4.91 -11.46 15.36
CA THR A 81 -5.74 -11.74 16.56
C THR A 81 -5.66 -10.65 17.63
N VAL A 82 -4.65 -9.78 17.58
CA VAL A 82 -4.37 -8.78 18.63
C VAL A 82 -4.51 -7.35 18.11
N ASN A 83 -4.05 -7.11 16.88
CA ASN A 83 -4.07 -5.79 16.26
C ASN A 83 -5.28 -5.63 15.35
N GLN A 84 -5.71 -4.38 15.15
CA GLN A 84 -6.70 -4.02 14.13
C GLN A 84 -6.28 -4.58 12.77
N GLY A 85 -7.21 -5.29 12.13
CA GLY A 85 -6.95 -6.03 10.90
C GLY A 85 -6.97 -5.12 9.66
N PRO A 86 -6.45 -5.61 8.51
CA PRO A 86 -6.49 -4.86 7.25
C PRO A 86 -7.91 -4.46 6.82
N LEU A 87 -8.94 -5.22 7.24
CA LEU A 87 -10.34 -4.88 6.96
C LEU A 87 -10.77 -3.57 7.63
N GLU A 88 -10.35 -3.31 8.86
CA GLU A 88 -10.74 -2.09 9.58
C GLU A 88 -10.13 -0.84 8.91
N VAL A 89 -8.87 -0.94 8.47
CA VAL A 89 -8.22 0.11 7.65
C VAL A 89 -9.01 0.39 6.38
N ALA A 90 -9.44 -0.66 5.67
CA ALA A 90 -10.25 -0.49 4.47
C ALA A 90 -11.61 0.14 4.78
N GLN A 91 -12.28 -0.25 5.86
CA GLN A 91 -13.56 0.32 6.27
C GLN A 91 -13.44 1.80 6.60
N VAL A 92 -12.39 2.20 7.34
CA VAL A 92 -12.17 3.60 7.72
C VAL A 92 -11.89 4.49 6.51
N PHE A 93 -11.06 4.01 5.56
CA PHE A 93 -10.54 4.86 4.50
C PHE A 93 -11.13 4.64 3.11
N LEU A 94 -11.88 3.55 2.88
CA LEU A 94 -12.44 3.19 1.57
C LEU A 94 -13.96 3.01 1.55
N ALA A 95 -14.66 3.19 2.68
CA ALA A 95 -16.12 3.07 2.69
C ALA A 95 -16.81 4.17 1.87
N GLU A 96 -16.29 5.40 1.98
CA GLU A 96 -16.81 6.59 1.30
C GLU A 96 -15.81 7.11 0.27
N ILE A 97 -16.29 7.35 -0.96
CA ILE A 97 -15.47 7.90 -2.04
C ILE A 97 -15.43 9.42 -1.88
N PRO A 98 -14.26 10.03 -1.64
CA PRO A 98 -14.17 11.48 -1.50
C PRO A 98 -14.40 12.19 -2.84
N GLU A 99 -15.12 13.30 -2.80
CA GLU A 99 -15.35 14.16 -3.97
C GLU A 99 -14.10 15.00 -4.33
N ASP A 100 -13.33 15.41 -3.31
CA ASP A 100 -12.10 16.19 -3.50
C ASP A 100 -11.07 15.40 -4.33
N PRO A 101 -10.58 15.94 -5.46
CA PRO A 101 -9.64 15.23 -6.34
C PRO A 101 -8.30 14.87 -5.69
N LYS A 102 -7.81 15.64 -4.70
CA LYS A 102 -6.56 15.34 -3.99
C LYS A 102 -6.77 14.18 -3.03
N LEU A 103 -7.85 14.19 -2.26
CA LEU A 103 -8.19 13.07 -1.36
C LEU A 103 -8.50 11.79 -2.15
N PHE A 104 -9.16 11.92 -3.30
CA PHE A 104 -9.43 10.81 -4.21
C PHE A 104 -8.16 10.09 -4.69
N ARG A 105 -7.05 10.83 -4.91
CA ARG A 105 -5.76 10.21 -5.28
C ARG A 105 -5.27 9.27 -4.19
N HIS A 106 -5.32 9.68 -2.92
CA HIS A 106 -4.89 8.84 -1.80
C HIS A 106 -5.86 7.67 -1.60
N HIS A 107 -7.17 7.91 -1.67
CA HIS A 107 -8.20 6.87 -1.62
C HIS A 107 -7.97 5.79 -2.70
N ASN A 108 -7.81 6.19 -3.96
CA ASN A 108 -7.57 5.25 -5.06
C ASN A 108 -6.22 4.53 -4.92
N LYS A 109 -5.17 5.22 -4.44
CA LYS A 109 -3.87 4.60 -4.17
C LYS A 109 -4.00 3.52 -3.09
N LEU A 110 -4.68 3.80 -1.99
CA LEU A 110 -4.92 2.81 -0.93
C LEU A 110 -5.71 1.61 -1.46
N ARG A 111 -6.76 1.85 -2.25
CA ARG A 111 -7.55 0.80 -2.91
C ARG A 111 -6.68 -0.12 -3.79
N LEU A 112 -5.75 0.45 -4.56
CA LEU A 112 -4.82 -0.33 -5.36
C LEU A 112 -3.84 -1.12 -4.49
N CYS A 113 -3.37 -0.55 -3.37
CA CYS A 113 -2.55 -1.29 -2.41
C CYS A 113 -3.28 -2.50 -1.82
N PHE A 114 -4.58 -2.39 -1.51
CA PHE A 114 -5.36 -3.53 -1.06
C PHE A 114 -5.54 -4.60 -2.14
N LYS A 115 -5.69 -4.22 -3.41
CA LYS A 115 -5.75 -5.19 -4.53
C LYS A 115 -4.45 -5.98 -4.65
N ASP A 116 -3.31 -5.29 -4.56
CA ASP A 116 -2.00 -5.94 -4.59
C ASP A 116 -1.78 -6.83 -3.37
N PHE A 117 -2.14 -6.34 -2.17
CA PHE A 117 -2.11 -7.11 -0.93
C PHE A 117 -2.93 -8.42 -1.03
N CYS A 118 -4.16 -8.35 -1.54
CA CYS A 118 -5.01 -9.53 -1.72
C CYS A 118 -4.36 -10.55 -2.66
N LYS A 119 -3.75 -10.09 -3.76
CA LYS A 119 -3.01 -10.95 -4.69
C LYS A 119 -1.80 -11.61 -4.02
N LYS A 120 -1.01 -10.84 -3.27
CA LYS A 120 0.16 -11.37 -2.55
C LYS A 120 -0.22 -12.38 -1.46
N CYS A 121 -1.39 -12.23 -0.82
CA CYS A 121 -1.93 -13.25 0.08
C CYS A 121 -2.26 -14.56 -0.64
N GLU A 122 -2.85 -14.51 -1.85
CA GLU A 122 -3.12 -15.72 -2.66
C GLU A 122 -1.83 -16.43 -3.06
N ASP A 123 -0.83 -15.66 -3.51
CA ASP A 123 0.47 -16.21 -3.88
C ASP A 123 1.18 -16.84 -2.67
N ALA A 124 1.14 -16.18 -1.51
CA ALA A 124 1.69 -16.69 -0.25
C ALA A 124 0.98 -17.96 0.24
N LEU A 125 -0.35 -18.03 0.14
CA LEU A 125 -1.12 -19.24 0.44
C LEU A 125 -0.70 -20.39 -0.49
N ARG A 126 -0.60 -20.13 -1.80
CA ARG A 126 -0.16 -21.14 -2.77
C ARG A 126 1.24 -21.67 -2.45
N LYS A 127 2.17 -20.78 -2.11
CA LYS A 127 3.54 -21.15 -1.70
C LYS A 127 3.54 -21.95 -0.41
N ASN A 128 2.82 -21.50 0.62
CA ASN A 128 2.73 -22.21 1.90
C ASN A 128 2.17 -23.63 1.72
N LYS A 129 1.14 -23.81 0.88
CA LYS A 129 0.56 -25.13 0.57
C LYS A 129 1.57 -26.13 0.03
N ALA A 130 2.57 -25.66 -0.73
CA ALA A 130 3.63 -26.49 -1.27
C ALA A 130 4.73 -26.84 -0.22
N LEU A 131 4.79 -26.11 0.89
CA LEU A 131 5.84 -26.26 1.92
C LEU A 131 5.37 -27.05 3.15
N ILE A 132 4.06 -27.13 3.40
CA ILE A 132 3.50 -27.77 4.61
C ILE A 132 3.56 -29.30 4.59
N GLY A 133 3.76 -29.89 5.78
CA GLY A 133 3.59 -31.32 6.02
C GLY A 133 2.13 -31.72 6.32
N PRO A 134 1.83 -33.03 6.46
CA PRO A 134 0.50 -33.53 6.79
C PRO A 134 -0.07 -32.99 8.11
N ASP A 135 0.81 -32.73 9.08
CA ASP A 135 0.52 -32.19 10.41
C ASP A 135 0.03 -30.73 10.37
N GLN A 136 0.39 -29.97 9.33
CA GLN A 136 0.01 -28.56 9.18
C GLN A 136 -1.20 -28.34 8.26
N LYS A 137 -1.87 -29.40 7.78
CA LYS A 137 -3.01 -29.27 6.85
C LYS A 137 -4.18 -28.48 7.41
N GLU A 138 -4.54 -28.70 8.67
CA GLU A 138 -5.67 -27.98 9.28
C GLU A 138 -5.31 -26.51 9.56
N TYR A 139 -4.07 -26.25 9.98
CA TYR A 139 -3.55 -24.89 10.09
C TYR A 139 -3.65 -24.13 8.77
N HIS A 140 -3.24 -24.76 7.67
CA HIS A 140 -3.34 -24.15 6.34
C HIS A 140 -4.79 -23.88 5.90
N ARG A 141 -5.71 -24.81 6.15
CA ARG A 141 -7.14 -24.61 5.88
C ARG A 141 -7.71 -23.42 6.63
N GLU A 142 -7.30 -23.20 7.88
CA GLU A 142 -7.73 -22.04 8.64
C GLU A 142 -7.19 -20.73 8.04
N LEU A 143 -5.96 -20.70 7.53
CA LEU A 143 -5.43 -19.55 6.79
C LEU A 143 -6.23 -19.28 5.51
N GLU A 144 -6.58 -20.32 4.74
CA GLU A 144 -7.44 -20.21 3.56
C GLU A 144 -8.83 -19.65 3.95
N ARG A 145 -9.45 -20.16 5.02
CA ARG A 145 -10.75 -19.66 5.53
C ARG A 145 -10.68 -18.19 5.93
N ASN A 146 -9.64 -17.78 6.67
CA ASN A 146 -9.46 -16.39 7.09
C ASN A 146 -9.25 -15.46 5.90
N TYR A 147 -8.44 -15.88 4.93
CA TYR A 147 -8.27 -15.12 3.69
C TYR A 147 -9.58 -14.97 2.91
N CYS A 148 -10.37 -16.04 2.76
CA CYS A 148 -11.66 -15.98 2.07
C CYS A 148 -12.60 -14.95 2.72
N ARG A 149 -12.75 -14.99 4.05
CA ARG A 149 -13.57 -14.01 4.81
C ARG A 149 -13.07 -12.58 4.58
N LEU A 150 -11.75 -12.37 4.65
CA LEU A 150 -11.14 -11.06 4.43
C LEU A 150 -11.41 -10.56 3.00
N ARG A 151 -11.21 -11.41 1.99
CA ARG A 151 -11.42 -11.07 0.58
C ARG A 151 -12.88 -10.71 0.29
N GLU A 152 -13.81 -11.50 0.81
CA GLU A 152 -15.26 -11.26 0.66
C GLU A 152 -15.66 -9.92 1.29
N ALA A 153 -15.16 -9.62 2.49
CA ALA A 153 -15.44 -8.37 3.17
C ALA A 153 -14.81 -7.15 2.47
N LEU A 154 -13.62 -7.30 1.86
CA LEU A 154 -12.95 -6.23 1.11
C LEU A 154 -13.58 -5.98 -0.27
N GLN A 155 -14.14 -7.02 -0.90
CA GLN A 155 -14.66 -6.97 -2.27
C GLN A 155 -15.59 -5.76 -2.55
N PRO A 156 -16.62 -5.44 -1.73
CA PRO A 156 -17.47 -4.28 -1.99
C PRO A 156 -16.69 -2.96 -2.00
N LEU A 157 -15.70 -2.79 -1.12
CA LEU A 157 -14.88 -1.58 -1.00
C LEU A 157 -13.92 -1.41 -2.19
N LEU A 158 -13.39 -2.52 -2.73
CA LEU A 158 -12.42 -2.48 -3.82
C LEU A 158 -13.04 -2.36 -5.21
N THR A 159 -14.33 -2.69 -5.33
CA THR A 159 -15.10 -2.73 -6.59
C THR A 159 -16.14 -1.62 -6.72
N GLN A 160 -16.27 -0.72 -5.73
CA GLN A 160 -17.15 0.45 -5.84
C GLN A 160 -16.92 1.21 -7.16
N ARG A 161 -18.01 1.59 -7.83
CA ARG A 161 -17.95 2.36 -9.08
C ARG A 161 -17.41 3.75 -8.79
N LEU A 162 -16.32 4.14 -9.46
CA LEU A 162 -15.71 5.45 -9.30
C LEU A 162 -16.51 6.48 -10.12
N PRO A 163 -17.16 7.47 -9.51
CA PRO A 163 -17.97 8.46 -10.23
C PRO A 163 -17.16 9.23 -11.29
N GLN A 164 -15.87 9.47 -11.03
CA GLN A 164 -15.01 10.25 -11.91
C GLN A 164 -14.59 9.53 -13.20
N LEU A 165 -14.70 8.20 -13.28
CA LEU A 165 -14.48 7.47 -14.55
C LEU A 165 -15.69 7.52 -15.48
N LEU A 166 -16.84 7.99 -14.98
CA LEU A 166 -18.08 8.15 -15.74
C LEU A 166 -18.34 9.60 -16.17
N ALA A 167 -17.51 10.55 -15.72
CA ALA A 167 -17.61 11.93 -16.19
C ALA A 167 -17.22 11.97 -17.68
N PRO A 168 -18.10 12.39 -18.59
CA PRO A 168 -17.72 12.59 -19.98
C PRO A 168 -16.56 13.59 -20.02
N THR A 169 -15.51 13.26 -20.76
CA THR A 169 -14.43 14.18 -21.07
C THR A 169 -15.04 15.49 -21.57
N PRO A 170 -14.74 16.65 -20.98
CA PRO A 170 -15.23 17.91 -21.51
C PRO A 170 -14.74 18.03 -22.97
N PRO A 171 -15.63 18.31 -23.94
CA PRO A 171 -15.23 18.48 -25.33
C PRO A 171 -14.51 19.83 -25.43
N GLY A 172 -13.18 19.83 -25.32
CA GLY A 172 -12.45 21.09 -25.40
C GLY A 172 -10.97 21.04 -25.08
N LEU A 173 -10.18 20.30 -25.88
CA LEU A 173 -8.79 20.68 -26.19
C LEU A 173 -8.23 19.91 -27.39
N ARG A 174 -9.07 19.70 -28.40
CA ARG A 174 -8.65 19.18 -29.70
C ARG A 174 -8.75 20.31 -30.72
N ASN A 175 -7.77 21.22 -30.68
CA ASN A 175 -7.26 22.00 -31.82
C ASN A 175 -6.46 23.22 -31.31
N SER A 176 -5.13 23.12 -31.31
CA SER A 176 -4.27 24.28 -31.63
C SER A 176 -2.84 23.84 -31.97
N LEU A 177 -2.70 22.90 -32.91
CA LEU A 177 -1.43 22.65 -33.60
C LEU A 177 -1.75 22.36 -35.07
N ASN A 178 -2.05 23.43 -35.83
CA ASN A 178 -1.88 23.47 -37.29
C ASN A 178 -2.33 24.84 -37.82
N ARG A 179 -1.47 25.87 -37.71
CA ARG A 179 -1.36 26.91 -38.74
C ARG A 179 -0.16 27.84 -38.48
N ALA A 180 0.99 27.51 -39.05
CA ALA A 180 1.96 28.52 -39.46
C ALA A 180 2.48 28.11 -40.83
N SER A 181 1.83 28.67 -41.85
CA SER A 181 2.18 28.55 -43.25
C SER A 181 3.57 29.11 -43.49
N PHE A 182 4.37 28.36 -44.23
CA PHE A 182 5.53 28.84 -44.98
C PHE A 182 5.24 30.20 -45.64
N ARG A 183 6.11 31.18 -45.38
CA ARG A 183 6.41 32.24 -46.34
C ARG A 183 7.92 32.40 -46.43
N LYS A 184 8.41 32.17 -47.65
CA LYS A 184 9.74 32.55 -48.15
C LYS A 184 9.95 34.06 -47.99
N ALA A 185 11.20 34.45 -47.77
CA ALA A 185 11.74 35.70 -48.27
C ALA A 185 13.20 35.44 -48.68
N ASP A 186 13.46 35.50 -49.99
CA ASP A 186 14.76 35.75 -50.57
C ASP A 186 15.07 37.26 -50.41
N LEU A 187 16.23 37.60 -49.82
CA LEU A 187 17.26 38.50 -50.36
C LEU A 187 18.51 38.42 -49.49
#